data_AF-A0A9D8SD71-F1
#
_entry.id   AF-A0A9D8SD71-F1
#
_cell.length_a   1.000
_cell.length_b   1.000
_cell.length_c   1.000
_cell.angle_alpha   90.00
_cell.angle_beta   90.00
_cell.angle_gamma   90.00
#
_symmetry.space_group_name_H-M   'P 1'
#
loop_
_entity.id
_entity.type
_entity.pdbx_description
1 polymer ?
#
loop_
_entity_poly.entity_id
_entity_poly.type
_entity_poly.pdbx_seq_one_letter_code
_entity_poly.pdbx_strand_id
1 'polypeptide(L)'
;MKKTVNIFPEQKIGTPNPKMWGVFYEEINHAGDGGLYAELIRNRNFADQEVAEGAFYSSGKIRTVKGFTDDFNSNHEPWTPLPGWSLKKTVGAMADMERIYDDPRNPECPVQLRMMFKGKVRLVNKGYWGISAKEGGYHGFVIAKSEDISTAKVGLMKKDGSVVASTIIEGLSAAYKKIDFAFTVTTPDMDTRFFIEVDGSGEIIFDFVSLMPDNAVCGVFRKDLFDMLDGMKPGFLRFPGGCVIEGITLENAIHWKKTVGNIEDRPGHWDLWGYRCTDGMGMLEFCMLGEALGADLMYVFNVGMSCQARQSESADGEALDWWIQNTLDGVEYICGDVSTKWGSKRAADGHPEPFSLKYLEIGNENWGELYWK
;
A
#
# COMPACT_ATOMS: atom_id res chain seq x y z
N MET A 1 14.90 51.41 -17.31
CA MET A 1 16.13 51.18 -16.51
C MET A 1 16.62 49.77 -16.77
N LYS A 2 17.89 49.57 -17.13
CA LYS A 2 18.49 48.23 -17.19
C LYS A 2 18.79 47.78 -15.76
N LYS A 3 18.31 46.58 -15.40
CA LYS A 3 18.75 45.91 -14.16
C LYS A 3 20.05 45.17 -14.48
N THR A 4 21.03 45.28 -13.59
CA THR A 4 22.33 44.62 -13.70
C THR A 4 22.43 43.58 -12.57
N VAL A 5 22.88 42.37 -12.90
CA VAL A 5 23.23 41.33 -11.93
C VAL A 5 24.75 41.22 -11.92
N ASN A 6 25.38 41.46 -10.77
CA ASN A 6 26.83 41.31 -10.61
C ASN A 6 27.12 39.96 -9.94
N ILE A 7 27.98 39.14 -10.56
CA ILE A 7 28.42 37.84 -10.03
C ILE A 7 29.89 38.00 -9.62
N PHE A 8 30.24 37.55 -8.42
CA PHE A 8 31.59 37.66 -7.84
C PHE A 8 32.20 36.27 -7.58
N PRO A 9 32.86 35.62 -8.56
CA PRO A 9 33.33 34.23 -8.45
C PRO A 9 34.33 33.98 -7.31
N GLU A 10 35.12 34.99 -6.95
CA GLU A 10 36.14 34.91 -5.90
C GLU A 10 35.58 35.08 -4.49
N GLN A 11 34.32 35.51 -4.34
CA GLN A 11 33.66 35.71 -3.05
C GLN A 11 32.78 34.51 -2.69
N LYS A 12 33.40 33.36 -2.45
CA LYS A 12 32.68 32.15 -2.01
C LYS A 12 32.22 32.31 -0.55
N ILE A 13 30.91 32.39 -0.33
CA ILE A 13 30.30 32.56 1.01
C ILE A 13 29.95 31.24 1.71
N GLY A 14 30.04 30.11 1.01
CA GLY A 14 29.76 28.79 1.56
C GLY A 14 29.87 27.69 0.51
N THR A 15 29.88 26.43 0.97
CA THR A 15 29.84 25.25 0.11
C THR A 15 28.43 24.68 0.14
N PRO A 16 27.72 24.59 -1.00
CA PRO A 16 26.41 23.96 -1.06
C PRO A 16 26.50 22.50 -0.60
N ASN A 17 25.54 22.06 0.22
CA ASN A 17 25.42 20.65 0.57
C ASN A 17 25.07 19.86 -0.71
N PRO A 18 25.89 18.89 -1.15
CA PRO A 18 25.62 18.13 -2.37
C PRO A 18 24.32 17.31 -2.27
N LYS A 19 23.85 17.03 -1.04
CA LYS A 19 22.59 16.34 -0.76
C LYS A 19 21.42 17.29 -0.44
N MET A 20 21.49 18.57 -0.84
CA MET A 20 20.46 19.56 -0.47
C MET A 20 19.10 19.36 -1.17
N TRP A 21 19.06 18.64 -2.28
CA TRP A 21 17.84 18.38 -3.04
C TRP A 21 17.38 16.96 -2.76
N GLY A 22 16.12 16.77 -2.39
CA GLY A 22 15.57 15.47 -2.04
C GLY A 22 14.18 15.24 -2.61
N VAL A 23 13.61 14.09 -2.28
CA VAL A 23 12.24 13.73 -2.62
C VAL A 23 11.42 13.68 -1.34
N PHE A 24 10.19 14.17 -1.44
CA PHE A 24 9.16 14.02 -0.43
C PHE A 24 8.16 12.98 -0.92
N TYR A 25 7.86 12.01 -0.07
CA TYR A 25 6.84 11.00 -0.32
C TYR A 25 5.71 11.10 0.69
N GLU A 26 4.49 11.09 0.17
CA GLU A 26 3.22 10.93 0.86
C GLU A 26 2.37 9.96 0.02
N GLU A 27 1.57 9.11 0.67
CA GLU A 27 0.55 8.32 -0.04
C GLU A 27 -0.59 9.24 -0.45
N ILE A 28 -0.43 9.93 -1.58
CA ILE A 28 -1.42 10.87 -2.12
C ILE A 28 -1.57 10.63 -3.62
N ASN A 29 -2.80 10.70 -4.13
CA ASN A 29 -3.10 10.46 -5.55
C ASN A 29 -2.62 9.08 -6.06
N HIS A 30 -2.66 8.05 -5.21
CA HIS A 30 -2.14 6.73 -5.53
C HIS A 30 -0.63 6.75 -5.84
N ALA A 31 0.16 7.51 -5.06
CA ALA A 31 1.61 7.61 -5.23
C ALA A 31 2.34 6.29 -4.96
N GLY A 32 1.83 5.45 -4.05
CA GLY A 32 2.33 4.11 -3.77
C GLY A 32 1.43 3.07 -4.37
N ASP A 33 0.26 2.84 -3.76
CA ASP A 33 -0.73 1.89 -4.25
C ASP A 33 -1.31 2.35 -5.59
N GLY A 34 -0.91 1.68 -6.68
CA GLY A 34 -1.23 2.08 -8.06
C GLY A 34 -0.18 3.00 -8.70
N GLY A 35 0.81 3.43 -7.93
CA GLY A 35 1.93 4.26 -8.32
C GLY A 35 3.25 3.51 -8.23
N LEU A 36 4.10 3.94 -7.29
CA LEU A 36 5.46 3.46 -7.08
C LEU A 36 5.49 2.03 -6.56
N TYR A 37 4.47 1.56 -5.83
CA TYR A 37 4.36 0.16 -5.47
C TYR A 37 3.97 -0.65 -6.70
N ALA A 38 4.73 -1.71 -7.01
CA ALA A 38 4.54 -2.47 -8.26
C ALA A 38 3.36 -3.47 -8.24
N GLU A 39 2.62 -3.55 -7.14
CA GLU A 39 1.39 -4.35 -7.03
C GLU A 39 0.35 -3.88 -8.07
N LEU A 40 -0.20 -4.84 -8.80
CA LEU A 40 -1.16 -4.59 -9.88
C LEU A 40 -2.61 -4.85 -9.45
N ILE A 41 -2.83 -5.55 -8.35
CA ILE A 41 -4.16 -5.88 -7.82
C ILE A 41 -4.62 -4.78 -6.87
N ARG A 42 -5.65 -4.03 -7.29
CA ARG A 42 -6.34 -3.10 -6.40
C ARG A 42 -7.25 -3.86 -5.44
N ASN A 43 -7.38 -3.39 -4.20
CA ASN A 43 -8.26 -4.00 -3.20
C ASN A 43 -7.92 -5.48 -2.96
N ARG A 44 -6.63 -5.78 -2.84
CA ARG A 44 -6.08 -7.14 -2.80
C ARG A 44 -6.45 -7.98 -1.57
N ASN A 45 -6.86 -7.33 -0.49
CA ASN A 45 -7.39 -7.93 0.74
C ASN A 45 -8.88 -7.59 0.96
N PHE A 46 -9.57 -7.08 -0.06
CA PHE A 46 -11.01 -6.80 -0.05
C PHE A 46 -11.48 -5.72 0.95
N ALA A 47 -10.55 -5.01 1.57
CA ALA A 47 -10.82 -4.05 2.65
C ALA A 47 -11.04 -2.60 2.18
N ASP A 48 -10.98 -2.26 0.88
CA ASP A 48 -11.13 -0.86 0.37
C ASP A 48 -12.43 -0.14 0.82
N GLN A 49 -13.39 -0.87 1.41
CA GLN A 49 -14.66 -0.35 1.91
C GLN A 49 -14.76 -0.34 3.46
N GLU A 50 -13.68 -0.66 4.16
CA GLU A 50 -13.58 -0.45 5.60
C GLU A 50 -13.45 1.04 5.91
N VAL A 51 -14.19 1.50 6.92
CA VAL A 51 -14.17 2.90 7.39
C VAL A 51 -12.89 3.14 8.19
N ALA A 52 -12.37 4.37 8.13
CA ALA A 52 -11.26 4.81 8.98
C ALA A 52 -11.52 4.52 10.46
N GLU A 53 -10.49 4.01 11.15
CA GLU A 53 -10.51 3.74 12.58
C GLU A 53 -10.82 5.03 13.38
N GLY A 54 -11.63 4.93 14.44
CA GLY A 54 -12.12 6.10 15.17
C GLY A 54 -13.12 6.99 14.42
N ALA A 55 -13.48 6.67 13.17
CA ALA A 55 -14.50 7.36 12.38
C ALA A 55 -15.74 6.48 12.14
N PHE A 56 -16.81 7.10 11.66
CA PHE A 56 -18.05 6.40 11.31
C PHE A 56 -18.65 6.96 10.02
N TYR A 57 -19.31 6.09 9.26
CA TYR A 57 -20.02 6.47 8.06
C TYR A 57 -21.48 6.85 8.38
N SER A 58 -21.89 8.07 8.03
CA SER A 58 -23.28 8.52 8.22
C SER A 58 -23.67 9.61 7.22
N SER A 59 -24.86 9.45 6.63
CA SER A 59 -25.43 10.36 5.64
C SER A 59 -24.51 10.61 4.44
N GLY A 60 -23.89 9.55 3.90
CA GLY A 60 -23.04 9.64 2.72
C GLY A 60 -21.58 10.01 2.99
N LYS A 61 -21.21 10.29 4.25
CA LYS A 61 -19.91 10.86 4.63
C LYS A 61 -19.22 10.07 5.73
N ILE A 62 -17.89 10.09 5.72
CA ILE A 62 -17.06 9.75 6.87
C ILE A 62 -17.14 10.91 7.87
N ARG A 63 -17.22 10.58 9.16
CA ARG A 63 -17.30 11.55 10.24
C ARG A 63 -16.43 11.11 11.42
N THR A 64 -15.75 12.05 12.05
CA THR A 64 -15.05 11.81 13.32
C THR A 64 -15.85 12.36 14.49
N VAL A 65 -15.54 11.88 15.70
CA VAL A 65 -16.16 12.39 16.94
C VAL A 65 -15.86 13.86 17.20
N LYS A 66 -14.75 14.38 16.66
CA LYS A 66 -14.37 15.79 16.76
C LYS A 66 -15.17 16.70 15.81
N GLY A 67 -15.81 16.10 14.79
CA GLY A 67 -16.69 16.80 13.85
C GLY A 67 -16.11 16.97 12.45
N PHE A 68 -14.97 16.36 12.14
CA PHE A 68 -14.45 16.32 10.78
C PHE A 68 -15.39 15.50 9.90
N THR A 69 -15.55 15.91 8.64
CA THR A 69 -16.36 15.18 7.68
C THR A 69 -15.69 15.15 6.32
N ASP A 70 -15.69 13.99 5.68
CA ASP A 70 -15.19 13.83 4.31
C ASP A 70 -16.06 12.86 3.51
N ASP A 71 -15.93 12.90 2.20
CA ASP A 71 -16.57 11.93 1.33
C ASP A 71 -15.77 10.61 1.36
N PHE A 72 -16.47 9.47 1.44
CA PHE A 72 -15.85 8.14 1.58
C PHE A 72 -14.98 7.73 0.38
N ASN A 73 -15.10 8.43 -0.74
CA ASN A 73 -14.35 8.20 -1.96
C ASN A 73 -14.19 9.51 -2.74
N SER A 74 -13.18 10.30 -2.39
CA SER A 74 -12.84 11.58 -3.02
C SER A 74 -12.51 11.44 -4.53
N ASN A 75 -12.19 10.21 -4.98
CA ASN A 75 -11.78 9.90 -6.35
C ASN A 75 -12.94 9.70 -7.35
N HIS A 76 -14.18 10.09 -7.00
CA HIS A 76 -15.34 10.11 -7.90
C HIS A 76 -15.74 8.74 -8.51
N GLU A 77 -15.19 7.62 -8.01
CA GLU A 77 -15.69 6.32 -8.43
C GLU A 77 -17.03 6.01 -7.74
N PRO A 78 -18.04 5.48 -8.46
CA PRO A 78 -19.27 5.02 -7.84
C PRO A 78 -18.96 4.04 -6.71
N TRP A 79 -19.66 4.17 -5.59
CA TRP A 79 -19.55 3.23 -4.50
C TRP A 79 -19.86 1.81 -4.98
N THR A 80 -18.96 0.87 -4.70
CA THR A 80 -19.21 -0.56 -4.89
C THR A 80 -18.78 -1.33 -3.64
N PRO A 81 -19.45 -2.43 -3.28
CA PRO A 81 -19.07 -3.23 -2.11
C PRO A 81 -17.66 -3.83 -2.19
N LEU A 82 -17.17 -4.01 -3.42
CA LEU A 82 -15.86 -4.61 -3.74
C LEU A 82 -15.19 -3.79 -4.85
N PRO A 83 -14.58 -2.62 -4.52
CA PRO A 83 -13.86 -1.82 -5.49
C PRO A 83 -12.79 -2.65 -6.18
N GLY A 84 -12.62 -2.43 -7.48
CA GLY A 84 -11.65 -3.17 -8.28
C GLY A 84 -12.12 -4.54 -8.78
N TRP A 85 -13.07 -5.19 -8.09
CA TRP A 85 -13.50 -6.55 -8.40
C TRP A 85 -14.85 -6.61 -9.14
N SER A 86 -15.00 -7.59 -10.02
CA SER A 86 -16.25 -7.86 -10.74
C SER A 86 -16.32 -9.31 -11.22
N LEU A 87 -17.51 -9.78 -11.60
CA LEU A 87 -17.72 -11.11 -12.18
C LEU A 87 -18.00 -11.01 -13.68
N LYS A 88 -17.35 -11.87 -14.48
CA LYS A 88 -17.74 -12.16 -15.87
C LYS A 88 -18.21 -13.61 -15.97
N LYS A 89 -19.36 -13.83 -16.62
CA LYS A 89 -20.05 -15.13 -16.69
C LYS A 89 -20.22 -15.53 -18.15
N THR A 90 -20.00 -16.81 -18.49
CA THR A 90 -20.42 -17.32 -19.80
C THR A 90 -21.94 -17.46 -19.87
N VAL A 91 -22.49 -17.62 -21.07
CA VAL A 91 -23.94 -17.87 -21.23
C VAL A 91 -24.35 -19.10 -20.43
N GLY A 92 -25.38 -18.95 -19.59
CA GLY A 92 -25.89 -20.02 -18.72
C GLY A 92 -25.15 -20.19 -17.39
N ALA A 93 -24.03 -19.49 -17.16
CA ALA A 93 -23.34 -19.53 -15.88
C ALA A 93 -24.01 -18.60 -14.84
N MET A 94 -23.95 -19.00 -13.58
CA MET A 94 -24.41 -18.24 -12.42
C MET A 94 -23.22 -17.98 -11.51
N ALA A 95 -23.19 -16.79 -10.91
CA ALA A 95 -22.20 -16.45 -9.89
C ALA A 95 -22.65 -15.27 -9.07
N ASP A 96 -22.21 -15.25 -7.82
CA ASP A 96 -22.32 -14.11 -6.92
C ASP A 96 -21.04 -13.96 -6.09
N MET A 97 -20.80 -12.75 -5.56
CA MET A 97 -19.64 -12.46 -4.73
C MET A 97 -19.98 -11.48 -3.61
N GLU A 98 -19.43 -11.70 -2.43
CA GLU A 98 -19.68 -10.88 -1.25
C GLU A 98 -18.45 -10.82 -0.33
N ARG A 99 -18.40 -9.76 0.50
CA ARG A 99 -17.44 -9.69 1.61
C ARG A 99 -17.96 -10.49 2.78
N ILE A 100 -17.12 -11.31 3.39
CA ILE A 100 -17.41 -12.04 4.62
C ILE A 100 -16.34 -11.77 5.68
N TYR A 101 -16.70 -12.00 6.94
CA TYR A 101 -15.84 -11.75 8.11
C TYR A 101 -15.71 -12.98 9.02
N ASP A 102 -16.41 -14.08 8.68
CA ASP A 102 -16.44 -15.29 9.48
C ASP A 102 -15.17 -16.11 9.28
N ASP A 103 -14.60 -16.62 10.38
CA ASP A 103 -13.43 -17.52 10.39
C ASP A 103 -12.27 -17.05 9.47
N PRO A 104 -11.76 -15.81 9.65
CA PRO A 104 -10.68 -15.31 8.82
C PRO A 104 -9.38 -16.05 9.08
N ARG A 105 -8.52 -16.15 8.06
CA ARG A 105 -7.15 -16.69 8.22
C ARG A 105 -6.38 -15.91 9.28
N ASN A 106 -6.54 -14.59 9.28
CA ASN A 106 -5.91 -13.67 10.20
C ASN A 106 -6.98 -12.71 10.78
N PRO A 107 -7.28 -12.76 12.09
CA PRO A 107 -8.24 -11.86 12.72
C PRO A 107 -7.93 -10.36 12.59
N GLU A 108 -6.65 -9.99 12.40
CA GLU A 108 -6.25 -8.60 12.17
C GLU A 108 -6.55 -8.14 10.73
N CYS A 109 -6.72 -9.08 9.80
CA CYS A 109 -7.14 -8.85 8.41
C CYS A 109 -8.44 -9.63 8.11
N PRO A 110 -9.58 -9.26 8.74
CA PRO A 110 -10.74 -10.15 8.79
C PRO A 110 -11.54 -10.24 7.49
N VAL A 111 -11.33 -9.31 6.55
CA VAL A 111 -12.15 -9.20 5.34
C VAL A 111 -11.73 -10.26 4.32
N GLN A 112 -12.69 -11.03 3.85
CA GLN A 112 -12.50 -12.08 2.85
C GLN A 112 -13.51 -11.89 1.72
N LEU A 113 -13.20 -12.41 0.52
CA LEU A 113 -14.12 -12.46 -0.60
C LEU A 113 -14.65 -13.88 -0.79
N ARG A 114 -15.95 -14.06 -0.59
CA ARG A 114 -16.65 -15.29 -0.98
C ARG A 114 -17.14 -15.18 -2.41
N MET A 115 -16.85 -16.18 -3.23
CA MET A 115 -17.39 -16.32 -4.58
C MET A 115 -18.11 -17.65 -4.72
N MET A 116 -19.40 -17.61 -5.04
CA MET A 116 -20.21 -18.78 -5.35
C MET A 116 -20.43 -18.83 -6.86
N PHE A 117 -20.33 -20.01 -7.48
CA PHE A 117 -20.41 -20.15 -8.93
C PHE A 117 -21.04 -21.46 -9.39
N LYS A 118 -21.60 -21.42 -10.61
CA LYS A 118 -22.04 -22.57 -11.39
C LYS A 118 -21.82 -22.30 -12.88
N GLY A 119 -21.08 -23.18 -13.54
CA GLY A 119 -20.56 -22.99 -14.89
C GLY A 119 -19.27 -22.15 -14.90
N LYS A 120 -18.90 -21.70 -16.08
CA LYS A 120 -17.64 -20.99 -16.31
C LYS A 120 -17.72 -19.51 -15.95
N VAL A 121 -16.91 -19.11 -14.97
CA VAL A 121 -16.95 -17.77 -14.35
C VAL A 121 -15.53 -17.22 -14.19
N ARG A 122 -15.38 -15.91 -14.35
CA ARG A 122 -14.16 -15.16 -14.01
C ARG A 122 -14.45 -14.17 -12.91
N LEU A 123 -13.69 -14.26 -11.82
CA LEU A 123 -13.44 -13.12 -10.94
C LEU A 123 -12.40 -12.22 -11.61
N VAL A 124 -12.67 -10.93 -11.71
CA VAL A 124 -11.87 -9.99 -12.50
C VAL A 124 -11.46 -8.81 -11.64
N ASN A 125 -10.16 -8.54 -11.55
CA ASN A 125 -9.63 -7.32 -10.94
C ASN A 125 -9.26 -6.30 -12.03
N LYS A 126 -9.70 -5.05 -11.84
CA LYS A 126 -9.45 -3.97 -12.80
C LYS A 126 -8.07 -3.33 -12.71
N GLY A 127 -7.32 -3.63 -11.64
CA GLY A 127 -6.14 -2.91 -11.23
C GLY A 127 -6.45 -1.45 -10.89
N TYR A 128 -5.42 -0.63 -10.93
CA TYR A 128 -5.52 0.82 -10.76
C TYR A 128 -5.82 1.47 -12.11
N TRP A 129 -7.12 1.57 -12.44
CA TRP A 129 -7.66 2.08 -13.72
C TRP A 129 -7.30 1.27 -14.98
N GLY A 130 -6.60 0.16 -14.82
CA GLY A 130 -6.17 -0.77 -15.86
C GLY A 130 -4.83 -1.39 -15.50
N ILE A 131 -4.48 -2.50 -16.15
CA ILE A 131 -3.14 -3.10 -16.00
C ILE A 131 -2.45 -3.04 -17.36
N SER A 132 -1.32 -2.33 -17.42
CA SER A 132 -0.45 -2.33 -18.61
C SER A 132 0.42 -3.59 -18.57
N ALA A 133 0.05 -4.58 -19.39
CA ALA A 133 0.80 -5.81 -19.56
C ALA A 133 2.00 -5.55 -20.49
N LYS A 134 3.15 -5.23 -19.89
CA LYS A 134 4.44 -5.17 -20.60
C LYS A 134 4.95 -6.58 -20.87
N GLU A 135 5.77 -6.73 -21.92
CA GLU A 135 6.48 -7.98 -22.19
C GLU A 135 7.41 -8.32 -21.01
N GLY A 136 7.36 -9.57 -20.54
CA GLY A 136 8.13 -10.02 -19.38
C GLY A 136 7.38 -11.00 -18.50
N GLY A 137 8.06 -11.46 -17.45
CA GLY A 137 7.48 -12.34 -16.44
C GLY A 137 6.70 -11.57 -15.38
N TYR A 138 5.70 -12.24 -14.84
CA TYR A 138 4.88 -11.80 -13.73
C TYR A 138 4.76 -12.95 -12.76
N HIS A 139 4.80 -12.63 -11.47
CA HIS A 139 4.58 -13.57 -10.39
C HIS A 139 3.55 -12.99 -9.43
N GLY A 140 2.93 -13.88 -8.67
CA GLY A 140 1.93 -13.52 -7.69
C GLY A 140 1.53 -14.72 -6.86
N PHE A 141 0.59 -14.50 -5.96
CA PHE A 141 0.02 -15.57 -5.18
C PHE A 141 -1.44 -15.27 -4.87
N VAL A 142 -2.19 -16.34 -4.63
CA VAL A 142 -3.54 -16.28 -4.06
C VAL A 142 -3.51 -16.99 -2.72
N ILE A 143 -4.12 -16.38 -1.70
CA ILE A 143 -4.47 -17.07 -0.47
C ILE A 143 -5.97 -17.35 -0.52
N ALA A 144 -6.33 -18.63 -0.62
CA ALA A 144 -7.73 -19.04 -0.73
C ALA A 144 -7.99 -20.45 -0.16
N LYS A 145 -9.27 -20.74 0.09
CA LYS A 145 -9.79 -22.08 0.42
C LYS A 145 -11.02 -22.40 -0.43
N SER A 146 -11.20 -23.68 -0.73
CA SER A 146 -12.32 -24.24 -1.49
C SER A 146 -12.39 -25.76 -1.28
N GLU A 147 -13.57 -26.28 -0.96
CA GLU A 147 -13.83 -27.73 -0.88
C GLU A 147 -14.30 -28.31 -2.23
N ASP A 148 -14.84 -27.46 -3.11
CA ASP A 148 -15.53 -27.91 -4.33
C ASP A 148 -14.61 -28.01 -5.56
N ILE A 149 -13.53 -27.23 -5.59
CA ILE A 149 -12.54 -27.23 -6.66
C ILE A 149 -11.11 -27.28 -6.12
N SER A 150 -10.22 -27.88 -6.90
CA SER A 150 -8.78 -28.01 -6.59
C SER A 150 -7.88 -27.13 -7.45
N THR A 151 -8.41 -26.57 -8.54
CA THR A 151 -7.65 -25.76 -9.50
C THR A 151 -8.43 -24.54 -9.97
N ALA A 152 -7.71 -23.50 -10.39
CA ALA A 152 -8.26 -22.34 -11.09
C ALA A 152 -7.25 -21.83 -12.11
N LYS A 153 -7.72 -21.13 -13.15
CA LYS A 153 -6.84 -20.50 -14.14
C LYS A 153 -6.68 -19.02 -13.83
N VAL A 154 -5.46 -18.55 -13.66
CA VAL A 154 -5.15 -17.14 -13.36
C VAL A 154 -4.39 -16.49 -14.51
N GLY A 155 -4.54 -15.19 -14.69
CA GLY A 155 -3.80 -14.49 -15.75
C GLY A 155 -4.27 -13.08 -16.03
N LEU A 156 -3.80 -12.55 -17.16
CA LEU A 156 -4.22 -11.26 -17.71
C LEU A 156 -5.09 -11.48 -18.95
N MET A 157 -6.14 -10.68 -19.08
CA MET A 157 -7.00 -10.64 -20.26
C MET A 157 -7.26 -9.21 -20.71
N LYS A 158 -7.54 -9.04 -21.99
CA LYS A 158 -8.01 -7.79 -22.57
C LYS A 158 -9.45 -7.49 -22.14
N LYS A 159 -9.91 -6.26 -22.38
CA LYS A 159 -11.29 -5.82 -22.09
C LYS A 159 -12.36 -6.72 -22.73
N ASP A 160 -12.11 -7.19 -23.96
CA ASP A 160 -13.00 -8.09 -24.72
C ASP A 160 -13.04 -9.53 -24.18
N GLY A 161 -12.17 -9.88 -23.22
CA GLY A 161 -12.07 -11.21 -22.62
C GLY A 161 -11.00 -12.12 -23.24
N SER A 162 -10.30 -11.68 -24.28
CA SER A 162 -9.18 -12.40 -24.88
C SER A 162 -8.03 -12.53 -23.86
N VAL A 163 -7.54 -13.74 -23.64
CA VAL A 163 -6.44 -14.00 -22.70
C VAL A 163 -5.13 -13.54 -23.31
N VAL A 164 -4.34 -12.78 -22.54
CA VAL A 164 -3.00 -12.30 -22.90
C VAL A 164 -1.94 -13.30 -22.45
N ALA A 165 -1.99 -13.68 -21.17
CA ALA A 165 -1.12 -14.68 -20.56
C ALA A 165 -1.86 -15.32 -19.39
N SER A 166 -1.55 -16.57 -19.07
CA SER A 166 -2.21 -17.28 -17.99
C SER A 166 -1.44 -18.51 -17.56
N THR A 167 -1.70 -18.97 -16.34
CA THR A 167 -1.28 -20.27 -15.82
C THR A 167 -2.43 -20.91 -15.02
N ILE A 168 -2.24 -22.14 -14.57
CA ILE A 168 -3.16 -22.85 -13.68
C ILE A 168 -2.56 -22.84 -12.28
N ILE A 169 -3.37 -22.47 -11.28
CA ILE A 169 -3.07 -22.72 -9.89
C ILE A 169 -3.69 -24.04 -9.47
N GLU A 170 -2.96 -24.80 -8.67
CA GLU A 170 -3.36 -26.11 -8.16
C GLU A 170 -3.21 -26.14 -6.63
N GLY A 171 -3.93 -27.04 -5.96
CA GLY A 171 -3.81 -27.24 -4.52
C GLY A 171 -4.80 -26.43 -3.67
N LEU A 172 -5.87 -25.90 -4.27
CA LEU A 172 -7.02 -25.42 -3.49
C LEU A 172 -7.59 -26.58 -2.65
N SER A 173 -7.93 -26.26 -1.39
CA SER A 173 -8.39 -27.23 -0.40
C SER A 173 -9.32 -26.59 0.62
N ALA A 174 -9.93 -27.40 1.49
CA ALA A 174 -10.76 -26.92 2.60
C ALA A 174 -10.06 -25.91 3.53
N ALA A 175 -8.73 -26.01 3.66
CA ALA A 175 -7.92 -25.07 4.44
C ALA A 175 -7.33 -23.98 3.56
N TYR A 176 -7.06 -22.80 4.14
CA TYR A 176 -6.34 -21.73 3.47
C TYR A 176 -4.97 -22.21 2.96
N LYS A 177 -4.70 -21.93 1.69
CA LYS A 177 -3.41 -22.16 1.04
C LYS A 177 -2.95 -20.89 0.37
N LYS A 178 -1.69 -20.52 0.62
CA LYS A 178 -0.94 -19.60 -0.23
C LYS A 178 -0.45 -20.38 -1.43
N ILE A 179 -0.91 -20.01 -2.62
CA ILE A 179 -0.62 -20.68 -3.88
C ILE A 179 0.05 -19.68 -4.80
N ASP A 180 1.36 -19.85 -4.97
CA ASP A 180 2.16 -19.04 -5.88
C ASP A 180 1.90 -19.41 -7.33
N PHE A 181 2.04 -18.42 -8.21
CA PHE A 181 1.91 -18.60 -9.65
C PHE A 181 2.81 -17.63 -10.41
N ALA A 182 3.15 -18.01 -11.63
CA ALA A 182 3.88 -17.14 -12.55
C ALA A 182 3.45 -17.40 -14.00
N PHE A 183 3.54 -16.37 -14.83
CA PHE A 183 3.32 -16.47 -16.27
C PHE A 183 4.12 -15.37 -16.99
N THR A 184 4.35 -15.58 -18.29
CA THR A 184 5.06 -14.61 -19.14
C THR A 184 4.12 -13.99 -20.16
N VAL A 185 4.14 -12.66 -20.26
CA VAL A 185 3.49 -11.91 -21.33
C VAL A 185 4.48 -11.78 -22.48
N THR A 186 4.11 -12.31 -23.65
CA THR A 186 4.93 -12.23 -24.88
C THR A 186 4.45 -11.16 -25.85
N THR A 187 3.16 -10.83 -25.81
CA THR A 187 2.58 -9.75 -26.62
C THR A 187 2.01 -8.71 -25.67
N PRO A 188 2.60 -7.50 -25.60
CA PRO A 188 2.16 -6.49 -24.65
C PRO A 188 0.78 -5.95 -25.02
N ASP A 189 0.06 -5.49 -23.99
CA ASP A 189 -1.22 -4.80 -24.14
C ASP A 189 -1.35 -3.73 -23.04
N MET A 190 -1.78 -2.53 -23.42
CA MET A 190 -1.78 -1.38 -22.51
C MET A 190 -2.98 -1.37 -21.56
N ASP A 191 -3.99 -2.22 -21.78
CA ASP A 191 -5.25 -2.15 -21.04
C ASP A 191 -5.84 -3.55 -20.79
N THR A 192 -5.26 -4.23 -19.81
CA THR A 192 -5.62 -5.59 -19.38
C THR A 192 -6.24 -5.61 -17.99
N ARG A 193 -6.81 -6.76 -17.63
CA ARG A 193 -7.46 -7.05 -16.34
C ARG A 193 -6.91 -8.38 -15.83
N PHE A 194 -6.64 -8.47 -14.54
CA PHE A 194 -6.35 -9.76 -13.90
C PHE A 194 -7.63 -10.57 -13.79
N PHE A 195 -7.54 -11.89 -13.97
CA PHE A 195 -8.65 -12.79 -13.78
C PHE A 195 -8.26 -14.06 -13.02
N ILE A 196 -9.23 -14.60 -12.29
CA ILE A 196 -9.26 -15.97 -11.77
C ILE A 196 -10.49 -16.64 -12.40
N GLU A 197 -10.26 -17.63 -13.25
CA GLU A 197 -11.27 -18.38 -13.98
C GLU A 197 -11.48 -19.76 -13.35
N VAL A 198 -12.75 -20.11 -13.15
CA VAL A 198 -13.19 -21.43 -12.68
C VAL A 198 -14.29 -21.97 -13.57
N ASP A 199 -14.44 -23.29 -13.57
CA ASP A 199 -15.51 -24.01 -14.25
C ASP A 199 -15.98 -25.17 -13.36
N GLY A 200 -17.27 -25.47 -13.38
CA GLY A 200 -17.91 -26.38 -12.42
C GLY A 200 -18.90 -25.67 -11.52
N SER A 201 -19.11 -26.16 -10.30
CA SER A 201 -20.06 -25.59 -9.34
C SER A 201 -19.45 -25.65 -7.96
N GLY A 202 -19.56 -24.57 -7.19
CA GLY A 202 -19.03 -24.54 -5.83
C GLY A 202 -18.76 -23.15 -5.30
N GLU A 203 -17.91 -23.10 -4.29
CA GLU A 203 -17.50 -21.91 -3.58
C GLU A 203 -15.98 -21.82 -3.45
N ILE A 204 -15.45 -20.60 -3.57
CA ILE A 204 -14.09 -20.26 -3.16
C ILE A 204 -14.15 -19.05 -2.23
N ILE A 205 -13.37 -19.10 -1.15
CA ILE A 205 -13.13 -17.96 -0.28
C ILE A 205 -11.68 -17.50 -0.46
N PHE A 206 -11.52 -16.25 -0.87
CA PHE A 206 -10.24 -15.59 -1.03
C PHE A 206 -9.94 -14.69 0.17
N ASP A 207 -8.72 -14.78 0.68
CA ASP A 207 -8.17 -13.92 1.73
C ASP A 207 -7.28 -12.82 1.13
N PHE A 208 -6.44 -13.18 0.15
CA PHE A 208 -5.49 -12.24 -0.44
C PHE A 208 -5.16 -12.61 -1.89
N VAL A 209 -4.93 -11.60 -2.75
CA VAL A 209 -4.50 -11.80 -4.15
C VAL A 209 -3.43 -10.77 -4.54
N SER A 210 -2.27 -11.23 -5.00
CA SER A 210 -1.18 -10.33 -5.44
C SER A 210 -0.73 -10.66 -6.86
N LEU A 211 -0.30 -9.64 -7.60
CA LEU A 211 0.37 -9.78 -8.90
C LEU A 211 1.40 -8.66 -9.05
N MET A 212 2.67 -9.03 -9.26
CA MET A 212 3.76 -8.11 -9.50
C MET A 212 4.53 -8.47 -10.78
N PRO A 213 5.07 -7.48 -11.50
CA PRO A 213 5.98 -7.74 -12.61
C PRO A 213 7.36 -8.15 -12.07
N ASP A 214 8.04 -9.09 -12.74
CA ASP A 214 9.36 -9.59 -12.33
C ASP A 214 10.46 -8.52 -12.38
N ASN A 215 10.23 -7.43 -13.12
CA ASN A 215 11.17 -6.32 -13.25
C ASN A 215 11.01 -5.25 -12.16
N ALA A 216 10.18 -5.47 -11.14
CA ALA A 216 10.06 -4.56 -10.00
C ALA A 216 11.43 -4.38 -9.32
N VAL A 217 11.85 -3.13 -9.15
CA VAL A 217 13.14 -2.82 -8.51
C VAL A 217 13.07 -3.20 -7.04
N CYS A 218 14.07 -3.94 -6.56
CA CYS A 218 14.08 -4.54 -5.22
C CYS A 218 12.89 -5.46 -4.93
N GLY A 219 12.15 -5.93 -5.95
CA GLY A 219 10.92 -6.69 -5.77
C GLY A 219 9.73 -5.86 -5.27
N VAL A 220 9.85 -4.53 -5.20
CA VAL A 220 8.84 -3.64 -4.60
C VAL A 220 8.41 -2.54 -5.55
N PHE A 221 9.36 -1.86 -6.19
CA PHE A 221 9.09 -0.59 -6.86
C PHE A 221 8.83 -0.75 -8.35
N ARG A 222 7.81 -0.05 -8.85
CA ARG A 222 7.47 0.00 -10.26
C ARG A 222 8.62 0.65 -11.02
N LYS A 223 9.22 -0.13 -11.94
CA LYS A 223 10.50 0.20 -12.55
C LYS A 223 10.56 1.58 -13.20
N ASP A 224 9.52 1.96 -13.95
CA ASP A 224 9.53 3.24 -14.66
C ASP A 224 9.54 4.46 -13.71
N LEU A 225 8.74 4.43 -12.65
CA LEU A 225 8.75 5.48 -11.63
C LEU A 225 10.04 5.46 -10.80
N PHE A 226 10.54 4.28 -10.46
CA PHE A 226 11.83 4.17 -9.77
C PHE A 226 12.95 4.80 -10.60
N ASP A 227 13.05 4.47 -11.89
CA ASP A 227 14.08 5.02 -12.78
C ASP A 227 13.97 6.55 -12.89
N MET A 228 12.75 7.11 -12.87
CA MET A 228 12.55 8.56 -12.83
C MET A 228 13.06 9.18 -11.53
N LEU A 229 12.76 8.57 -10.38
CA LEU A 229 13.24 9.02 -9.07
C LEU A 229 14.76 8.91 -8.96
N ASP A 230 15.36 7.81 -9.40
CA ASP A 230 16.82 7.65 -9.43
C ASP A 230 17.49 8.68 -10.36
N GLY A 231 16.86 8.99 -11.48
CA GLY A 231 17.30 10.03 -12.42
C GLY A 231 17.39 11.43 -11.79
N MET A 232 16.61 11.71 -10.73
CA MET A 232 16.68 12.98 -9.98
C MET A 232 17.93 13.07 -9.08
N LYS A 233 18.57 11.94 -8.78
CA LYS A 233 19.71 11.82 -7.86
C LYS A 233 19.44 12.49 -6.50
N PRO A 234 18.37 12.10 -5.78
CA PRO A 234 18.00 12.72 -4.53
C PRO A 234 19.05 12.51 -3.44
N GLY A 235 19.38 13.57 -2.72
CA GLY A 235 20.24 13.53 -1.55
C GLY A 235 19.55 12.97 -0.31
N PHE A 236 18.22 13.11 -0.21
CA PHE A 236 17.42 12.57 0.89
C PHE A 236 16.01 12.19 0.46
N LEU A 237 15.37 11.30 1.23
CA LEU A 237 13.97 10.90 1.13
C LEU A 237 13.24 11.25 2.43
N ARG A 238 12.26 12.16 2.38
CA ARG A 238 11.31 12.44 3.47
C ARG A 238 10.11 11.49 3.35
N PHE A 239 9.89 10.64 4.35
CA PHE A 239 8.84 9.60 4.36
C PHE A 239 8.35 9.27 5.78
N PRO A 240 7.20 8.59 5.94
CA PRO A 240 6.11 8.44 4.98
C PRO A 240 5.20 9.68 5.03
N GLY A 241 5.82 10.86 5.19
CA GLY A 241 5.24 12.07 5.74
C GLY A 241 4.20 12.77 4.88
N GLY A 242 3.94 14.00 5.28
CA GLY A 242 2.76 14.75 4.89
C GLY A 242 1.67 14.54 5.93
N CYS A 243 0.44 14.95 5.60
CA CYS A 243 -0.72 14.83 6.48
C CYS A 243 -1.01 13.37 6.86
N VAL A 244 -0.68 12.41 6.00
CA VAL A 244 -1.02 10.98 6.19
C VAL A 244 -0.51 10.40 7.51
N ILE A 245 0.64 10.85 8.02
CA ILE A 245 1.18 10.38 9.30
C ILE A 245 0.29 10.77 10.49
N GLU A 246 -0.49 11.83 10.34
CA GLU A 246 -1.36 12.36 11.38
C GLU A 246 -2.72 11.64 11.43
N GLY A 247 -3.21 11.18 10.27
CA GLY A 247 -4.56 10.63 10.13
C GLY A 247 -5.66 11.67 10.41
N ILE A 248 -6.92 11.25 10.22
CA ILE A 248 -8.09 12.07 10.61
C ILE A 248 -8.49 11.86 12.09
N THR A 249 -7.98 10.79 12.69
CA THR A 249 -8.04 10.44 14.12
C THR A 249 -6.68 9.85 14.51
N LEU A 250 -6.37 9.80 15.82
CA LEU A 250 -5.15 9.13 16.28
C LEU A 250 -5.20 7.61 16.07
N GLU A 251 -6.40 7.02 16.05
CA GLU A 251 -6.58 5.60 15.77
C GLU A 251 -6.25 5.25 14.31
N ASN A 252 -6.57 6.16 13.38
CA ASN A 252 -6.34 6.01 11.95
C ASN A 252 -4.97 6.52 11.46
N ALA A 253 -4.22 7.24 12.29
CA ALA A 253 -2.85 7.66 11.99
C ALA A 253 -1.96 6.47 11.56
N ILE A 254 -0.88 6.73 10.81
CA ILE A 254 0.02 5.65 10.38
C ILE A 254 0.69 4.99 11.59
N HIS A 255 0.40 3.71 11.78
CA HIS A 255 1.03 2.85 12.78
C HIS A 255 2.07 1.96 12.12
N TRP A 256 3.33 2.42 12.04
CA TRP A 256 4.38 1.74 11.27
C TRP A 256 4.58 0.25 11.65
N LYS A 257 4.28 -0.14 12.89
CA LYS A 257 4.34 -1.54 13.34
C LYS A 257 3.36 -2.45 12.61
N LYS A 258 2.27 -1.90 12.06
CA LYS A 258 1.29 -2.61 11.22
C LYS A 258 1.73 -2.71 9.75
N THR A 259 2.84 -2.06 9.39
CA THR A 259 3.35 -2.00 8.00
C THR A 259 4.60 -2.85 7.80
N VAL A 260 4.97 -3.68 8.78
CA VAL A 260 6.13 -4.60 8.71
C VAL A 260 5.69 -6.06 8.82
N GLY A 261 6.57 -6.98 8.43
CA GLY A 261 6.23 -8.40 8.28
C GLY A 261 5.55 -8.73 6.94
N ASN A 262 4.94 -9.91 6.87
CA ASN A 262 4.31 -10.41 5.64
C ASN A 262 3.22 -9.47 5.13
N ILE A 263 3.23 -9.18 3.84
CA ILE A 263 2.28 -8.24 3.22
C ILE A 263 0.81 -8.68 3.33
N GLU A 264 0.56 -10.00 3.34
CA GLU A 264 -0.78 -10.56 3.51
C GLU A 264 -1.33 -10.43 4.95
N ASP A 265 -0.47 -10.08 5.91
CA ASP A 265 -0.83 -9.91 7.32
C ASP A 265 -0.86 -8.43 7.74
N ARG A 266 -0.67 -7.51 6.79
CA ARG A 266 -0.80 -6.06 7.01
C ARG A 266 -2.27 -5.67 6.82
N PRO A 267 -2.93 -5.05 7.81
CA PRO A 267 -4.35 -4.70 7.72
C PRO A 267 -4.62 -3.55 6.74
N GLY A 268 -3.60 -2.79 6.38
CA GLY A 268 -3.75 -1.50 5.72
C GLY A 268 -4.43 -0.48 6.64
N HIS A 269 -4.73 0.69 6.12
CA HIS A 269 -5.48 1.72 6.81
C HIS A 269 -6.22 2.62 5.81
N TRP A 270 -7.23 3.34 6.28
CA TRP A 270 -7.83 4.39 5.47
C TRP A 270 -6.86 5.57 5.39
N ASP A 271 -6.45 5.91 4.18
CA ASP A 271 -5.54 7.01 3.90
C ASP A 271 -6.29 8.35 3.97
N LEU A 272 -5.64 9.36 4.54
CA LEU A 272 -6.18 10.69 4.77
C LEU A 272 -6.70 11.38 3.49
N TRP A 273 -6.28 10.94 2.30
CA TRP A 273 -6.69 11.45 1.00
C TRP A 273 -7.88 10.72 0.37
N GLY A 274 -8.60 9.88 1.12
CA GLY A 274 -9.93 9.41 0.73
C GLY A 274 -9.97 8.06 0.03
N TYR A 275 -8.96 7.23 0.23
CA TYR A 275 -8.90 5.84 -0.25
C TYR A 275 -8.23 4.95 0.79
N ARG A 276 -8.25 3.62 0.62
CA ARG A 276 -7.53 2.71 1.53
C ARG A 276 -6.13 2.46 1.01
N CYS A 277 -5.13 2.60 1.89
CA CYS A 277 -3.77 2.16 1.67
C CYS A 277 -3.61 0.71 2.13
N THR A 278 -2.91 -0.11 1.34
CA THR A 278 -2.61 -1.51 1.64
C THR A 278 -1.46 -1.68 2.62
N ASP A 279 -0.68 -0.62 2.85
CA ASP A 279 0.61 -0.67 3.57
C ASP A 279 1.59 -1.70 2.99
N GLY A 280 1.44 -2.03 1.70
CA GLY A 280 2.40 -2.85 0.97
C GLY A 280 3.77 -2.19 0.83
N MET A 281 3.78 -0.86 0.69
CA MET A 281 4.95 -0.03 0.96
C MET A 281 4.92 0.45 2.41
N GLY A 282 5.52 -0.34 3.29
CA GLY A 282 5.64 -0.04 4.71
C GLY A 282 7.02 0.48 5.09
N MET A 283 7.34 0.42 6.39
CA MET A 283 8.59 0.96 6.94
C MET A 283 9.83 0.39 6.23
N LEU A 284 9.88 -0.94 6.04
CA LEU A 284 11.02 -1.59 5.37
C LEU A 284 11.15 -1.12 3.93
N GLU A 285 10.04 -1.10 3.19
CA GLU A 285 10.03 -0.73 1.79
C GLU A 285 10.44 0.74 1.58
N PHE A 286 10.06 1.67 2.46
CA PHE A 286 10.57 3.05 2.39
C PHE A 286 12.07 3.14 2.65
N CYS A 287 12.60 2.36 3.58
CA CYS A 287 14.03 2.32 3.86
C CYS A 287 14.81 1.75 2.67
N MET A 288 14.32 0.67 2.07
CA MET A 288 14.86 0.08 0.84
C MET A 288 14.83 1.07 -0.33
N LEU A 289 13.78 1.90 -0.44
CA LEU A 289 13.72 2.95 -1.46
C LEU A 289 14.84 3.97 -1.29
N GLY A 290 15.04 4.48 -0.07
CA GLY A 290 16.13 5.41 0.22
C GLY A 290 17.52 4.82 -0.08
N GLU A 291 17.76 3.58 0.34
CA GLU A 291 19.00 2.85 0.06
C GLU A 291 19.23 2.66 -1.44
N ALA A 292 18.21 2.20 -2.18
CA ALA A 292 18.29 1.96 -3.62
C ALA A 292 18.52 3.26 -4.42
N LEU A 293 18.04 4.41 -3.92
CA LEU A 293 18.27 5.74 -4.51
C LEU A 293 19.60 6.37 -4.06
N GLY A 294 20.32 5.78 -3.10
CA GLY A 294 21.49 6.40 -2.47
C GLY A 294 21.17 7.66 -1.63
N ALA A 295 19.91 7.81 -1.22
CA ALA A 295 19.40 8.96 -0.49
C ALA A 295 19.51 8.74 1.03
N ASP A 296 19.84 9.80 1.78
CA ASP A 296 19.74 9.76 3.25
C ASP A 296 18.26 9.72 3.67
N LEU A 297 17.92 8.93 4.68
CA LEU A 297 16.54 8.87 5.18
C LEU A 297 16.24 10.06 6.10
N MET A 298 15.05 10.65 5.89
CA MET A 298 14.38 11.60 6.79
C MET A 298 13.04 10.99 7.23
N TYR A 299 13.03 10.45 8.46
CA TYR A 299 11.85 9.78 9.00
C TYR A 299 10.93 10.78 9.69
N VAL A 300 9.69 10.87 9.19
CA VAL A 300 8.60 11.67 9.75
C VAL A 300 7.71 10.76 10.59
N PHE A 301 7.40 11.18 11.82
CA PHE A 301 6.56 10.40 12.73
C PHE A 301 5.51 11.28 13.41
N ASN A 302 4.40 10.65 13.78
CA ASN A 302 3.34 11.30 14.52
C ASN A 302 3.79 11.62 15.95
N VAL A 303 3.42 12.81 16.43
CA VAL A 303 3.76 13.35 17.75
C VAL A 303 2.64 13.18 18.78
N GLY A 304 1.73 12.24 18.54
CA GLY A 304 0.50 12.10 19.32
C GLY A 304 -0.54 13.16 18.98
N MET A 305 -0.56 13.62 17.73
CA MET A 305 -1.56 14.58 17.23
C MET A 305 -2.13 14.10 15.89
N SER A 306 -3.46 14.15 15.73
CA SER A 306 -4.07 14.00 14.41
C SER A 306 -4.12 15.33 13.67
N CYS A 307 -4.42 15.31 12.36
CA CYS A 307 -4.21 16.45 11.47
C CYS A 307 -4.93 17.72 11.97
N GLN A 308 -4.17 18.77 12.32
CA GLN A 308 -4.72 20.02 12.89
C GLN A 308 -5.65 20.76 11.94
N ALA A 309 -5.42 20.66 10.62
CA ALA A 309 -6.33 21.20 9.62
C ALA A 309 -7.70 20.46 9.56
N ARG A 310 -7.79 19.26 10.15
CA ARG A 310 -8.95 18.36 10.09
C ARG A 310 -9.53 18.04 11.47
N GLN A 311 -9.52 19.03 12.37
CA GLN A 311 -10.08 18.93 13.73
C GLN A 311 -9.38 17.86 14.58
N SER A 312 -8.17 18.23 15.01
CA SER A 312 -7.20 17.36 15.68
C SER A 312 -7.67 16.76 17.01
N GLU A 313 -7.22 15.53 17.22
CA GLU A 313 -7.10 14.83 18.48
C GLU A 313 -5.66 14.93 18.97
N SER A 314 -5.47 14.91 20.28
CA SER A 314 -4.13 14.92 20.89
C SER A 314 -4.07 13.90 22.00
N ALA A 315 -2.94 13.22 22.10
CA ALA A 315 -2.62 12.29 23.15
C ALA A 315 -1.99 13.04 24.34
N ASP A 316 -2.28 12.59 25.55
CA ASP A 316 -1.64 13.03 26.79
C ASP A 316 -1.31 11.83 27.70
N GLY A 317 -0.51 12.08 28.75
CA GLY A 317 -0.12 11.05 29.71
C GLY A 317 0.42 9.78 29.05
N GLU A 318 -0.11 8.62 29.45
CA GLU A 318 0.32 7.31 28.94
C GLU A 318 0.12 7.16 27.42
N ALA A 319 -0.87 7.83 26.83
CA ALA A 319 -1.08 7.78 25.39
C ALA A 319 0.04 8.52 24.65
N LEU A 320 0.51 9.66 25.18
CA LEU A 320 1.67 10.37 24.62
C LEU A 320 2.96 9.55 24.80
N ASP A 321 3.15 8.92 25.97
CA ASP A 321 4.29 8.04 26.23
C ASP A 321 4.34 6.88 25.21
N TRP A 322 3.17 6.34 24.83
CA TRP A 322 3.07 5.35 23.78
C TRP A 322 3.56 5.87 22.42
N TRP A 323 3.18 7.09 22.02
CA TRP A 323 3.64 7.69 20.76
C TRP A 323 5.15 7.95 20.76
N ILE A 324 5.69 8.43 21.87
CA ILE A 324 7.14 8.61 22.04
C ILE A 324 7.86 7.26 21.88
N GLN A 325 7.40 6.23 22.59
CA GLN A 325 8.02 4.90 22.48
C GLN A 325 7.84 4.31 21.08
N ASN A 326 6.69 4.53 20.44
CA ASN A 326 6.44 4.08 19.07
C ASN A 326 7.42 4.70 18.07
N THR A 327 7.79 5.96 18.25
CA THR A 327 8.84 6.65 17.49
C THR A 327 10.22 6.07 17.75
N LEU A 328 10.60 5.90 19.03
CA LEU A 328 11.90 5.33 19.39
C LEU A 328 12.06 3.90 18.83
N ASP A 329 10.99 3.11 18.88
CA ASP A 329 10.92 1.78 18.29
C ASP A 329 11.15 1.83 16.76
N GLY A 330 10.57 2.82 16.07
CA GLY A 330 10.75 3.02 14.63
C GLY A 330 12.19 3.42 14.28
N VAL A 331 12.80 4.28 15.08
CA VAL A 331 14.23 4.63 14.94
C VAL A 331 15.11 3.38 15.14
N GLU A 332 14.84 2.58 16.18
CA GLU A 332 15.57 1.32 16.41
C GLU A 332 15.35 0.31 15.27
N TYR A 333 14.15 0.24 14.69
CA TYR A 333 13.89 -0.60 13.51
C TYR A 333 14.77 -0.20 12.34
N ILE A 334 14.90 1.10 12.06
CA ILE A 334 15.65 1.61 10.89
C ILE A 334 17.16 1.46 11.10
N CYS A 335 17.70 1.91 12.23
CA CYS A 335 19.16 2.04 12.42
C CYS A 335 19.74 1.25 13.60
N GLY A 336 18.92 0.48 14.33
CA GLY A 336 19.39 -0.35 15.45
C GLY A 336 20.16 -1.59 15.01
N ASP A 337 21.07 -2.04 15.88
CA ASP A 337 21.81 -3.29 15.70
C ASP A 337 20.88 -4.52 15.77
N VAL A 338 21.23 -5.61 15.09
CA VAL A 338 20.44 -6.86 15.05
C VAL A 338 20.22 -7.50 16.43
N SER A 339 21.00 -7.14 17.45
CA SER A 339 20.79 -7.59 18.84
C SER A 339 19.69 -6.83 19.58
N THR A 340 19.23 -5.69 19.05
CA THR A 340 18.11 -4.92 19.60
C THR A 340 16.77 -5.53 19.20
N LYS A 341 15.69 -5.14 19.90
CA LYS A 341 14.36 -5.69 19.62
C LYS A 341 13.95 -5.41 18.17
N TRP A 342 13.98 -4.15 17.76
CA TRP A 342 13.50 -3.77 16.44
C TRP A 342 14.55 -3.94 15.34
N GLY A 343 15.84 -3.88 15.65
CA GLY A 343 16.90 -4.29 14.71
C GLY A 343 16.81 -5.79 14.36
N SER A 344 16.51 -6.65 15.34
CA SER A 344 16.25 -8.08 15.09
C SER A 344 15.00 -8.31 14.24
N LYS A 345 13.95 -7.49 14.41
CA LYS A 345 12.74 -7.56 13.59
C LYS A 345 13.03 -7.14 12.14
N ARG A 346 13.78 -6.05 11.91
CA ARG A 346 14.24 -5.65 10.57
C ARG A 346 15.03 -6.76 9.89
N ALA A 347 15.93 -7.41 10.64
CA ALA A 347 16.68 -8.56 10.15
C ALA A 347 15.78 -9.75 9.77
N ALA A 348 14.78 -10.06 10.60
CA ALA A 348 13.79 -11.10 10.31
C ALA A 348 12.90 -10.77 9.11
N ASP A 349 12.66 -9.48 8.84
CA ASP A 349 11.93 -9.00 7.66
C ASP A 349 12.80 -8.98 6.40
N GLY A 350 14.07 -9.43 6.48
CA GLY A 350 14.94 -9.66 5.33
C GLY A 350 16.05 -8.64 5.14
N HIS A 351 16.23 -7.68 6.05
CA HIS A 351 17.30 -6.69 5.96
C HIS A 351 18.09 -6.55 7.29
N PRO A 352 19.18 -7.31 7.47
CA PRO A 352 19.93 -7.30 8.73
C PRO A 352 20.72 -6.01 8.96
N GLU A 353 21.19 -5.34 7.91
CA GLU A 353 22.05 -4.17 8.05
C GLU A 353 21.25 -2.92 8.45
N PRO A 354 21.78 -2.04 9.31
CA PRO A 354 21.13 -0.76 9.61
C PRO A 354 21.07 0.15 8.38
N PHE A 355 19.97 0.89 8.21
CA PHE A 355 19.84 1.91 7.18
C PHE A 355 20.45 3.26 7.59
N SER A 356 20.81 4.09 6.60
CA SER A 356 21.33 5.45 6.81
C SER A 356 20.23 6.45 7.17
N LEU A 357 19.83 6.47 8.45
CA LEU A 357 18.92 7.46 9.02
C LEU A 357 19.67 8.70 9.47
N LYS A 358 19.44 9.84 8.78
CA LYS A 358 20.17 11.08 9.06
C LYS A 358 19.31 12.17 9.68
N TYR A 359 18.02 12.18 9.35
CA TYR A 359 17.11 13.20 9.81
C TYR A 359 15.87 12.57 10.45
N LEU A 360 15.40 13.23 11.49
CA LEU A 360 14.13 12.97 12.15
C LEU A 360 13.28 14.23 12.04
N GLU A 361 12.04 14.08 11.62
CA GLU A 361 11.05 15.16 11.61
C GLU A 361 10.00 14.88 12.68
N ILE A 362 9.91 15.80 13.63
CA ILE A 362 9.05 15.69 14.81
C ILE A 362 7.68 16.28 14.45
N GLY A 363 6.77 15.42 13.99
CA GLY A 363 5.43 15.83 13.56
C GLY A 363 5.39 16.30 12.11
N ASN A 364 4.20 16.62 11.62
CA ASN A 364 3.97 17.16 10.29
C ASN A 364 3.07 18.37 10.40
N GLU A 365 3.51 19.52 9.89
CA GLU A 365 2.72 20.74 9.90
C GLU A 365 2.05 21.02 11.26
N ASN A 366 2.70 20.71 12.38
CA ASN A 366 2.11 20.93 13.69
C ASN A 366 2.48 22.33 14.21
N TRP A 367 1.55 22.98 14.90
CA TRP A 367 1.73 24.33 15.43
C TRP A 367 0.93 24.57 16.72
N GLY A 368 1.29 25.65 17.41
CA GLY A 368 0.59 26.13 18.60
C GLY A 368 1.13 25.55 19.91
N GLU A 369 0.64 26.08 21.03
CA GLU A 369 1.17 25.80 22.38
C GLU A 369 1.17 24.31 22.73
N LEU A 370 0.16 23.56 22.29
CA LEU A 370 0.06 22.13 22.56
C LEU A 370 1.20 21.31 21.92
N TYR A 371 1.65 21.68 20.72
CA TYR A 371 2.77 21.00 20.05
C TYR A 371 4.13 21.36 20.68
N TRP A 372 4.27 22.56 21.22
CA TRP A 372 5.52 23.03 21.83
C TRP A 372 5.72 22.53 23.27
N LYS A 373 4.65 22.04 23.90
CA LYS A 373 4.66 21.48 25.25
C LYS A 373 5.10 20.03 25.21
#